data_AF-A0A2Z3GWH9-F1
#
_entry.id   AF-A0A2Z3GWH9-F1
#
_cell.length_a   1.000
_cell.length_b   1.000
_cell.length_c   1.000
_cell.angle_alpha   90.00
_cell.angle_beta   90.00
_cell.angle_gamma   90.00
#
_symmetry.space_group_name_H-M   'P 1'
#
loop_
_entity.id
_entity.type
_entity.pdbx_description
1 polymer ?
#
loop_
_entity_poly.entity_id
_entity_poly.type
_entity_poly.pdbx_seq_one_letter_code
_entity_poly.pdbx_strand_id
1 'polypeptide(L)'
;MGTAPPQLRRVAGLRFAKLLGSGAGGFGALPNLRRYGLMAVWADADAAAAFFAQHPLWQAYQTRAAETWTAHLGPIKAHGLWDGTAPFDYPADAPTAALAAGGPVAVLTRASIRWWKTPRFWRYVAPTSAALAGAPGVALAIGLGELPVVRQATFSVWRSAAAMQQYAYHDARHREAMRLTRQENWYAEEMFARFQVLASAGTVDGNDPLAGLFAAE
;
A
#
# COMPACT_ATOMS: atom_id res chain seq x y z
N MET A 1 -16.93 -7.26 -0.19
CA MET A 1 -16.29 -5.93 -0.10
C MET A 1 -15.34 -5.92 1.07
N GLY A 2 -14.15 -5.34 0.92
CA GLY A 2 -13.18 -5.20 2.02
C GLY A 2 -13.60 -4.05 2.93
N THR A 3 -14.43 -4.33 3.93
CA THR A 3 -14.67 -3.41 5.04
C THR A 3 -13.99 -3.99 6.27
N ALA A 4 -13.29 -3.14 7.02
CA ALA A 4 -12.62 -3.56 8.25
C ALA A 4 -13.67 -4.16 9.21
N PRO A 5 -13.50 -5.41 9.67
CA PRO A 5 -14.44 -6.03 10.59
C PRO A 5 -14.53 -5.21 11.89
N PRO A 6 -15.72 -5.03 12.49
CA PRO A 6 -15.89 -4.26 13.73
C PRO A 6 -14.98 -4.69 14.88
N GLN A 7 -14.60 -5.98 14.89
CA GLN A 7 -13.67 -6.59 15.84
C GLN A 7 -12.33 -5.87 15.88
N LEU A 8 -11.84 -5.32 14.76
CA LEU A 8 -10.57 -4.58 14.73
C LEU A 8 -10.61 -3.34 15.64
N ARG A 9 -11.78 -2.71 15.82
CA ARG A 9 -11.91 -1.52 16.68
C ARG A 9 -11.65 -1.79 18.16
N ARG A 10 -11.64 -3.06 18.58
CA ARG A 10 -11.44 -3.48 19.97
C ARG A 10 -10.07 -4.08 20.22
N VAL A 11 -9.21 -4.15 19.21
CA VAL A 11 -7.88 -4.73 19.40
C VAL A 11 -7.00 -3.73 20.12
N ALA A 12 -6.42 -4.16 21.25
CA ALA A 12 -5.51 -3.36 22.04
C ALA A 12 -4.32 -2.87 21.19
N GLY A 13 -4.02 -1.57 21.28
CA GLY A 13 -2.91 -0.96 20.56
C GLY A 13 -3.15 -0.72 19.06
N LEU A 14 -4.26 -1.17 18.46
CA LEU A 14 -4.56 -0.85 17.06
C LEU A 14 -5.08 0.59 16.95
N ARG A 15 -4.31 1.46 16.28
CA ARG A 15 -4.64 2.88 16.11
C ARG A 15 -5.40 3.16 14.81
N PHE A 16 -5.08 2.43 13.76
CA PHE A 16 -5.70 2.60 12.44
C PHE A 16 -5.72 1.26 11.71
N ALA A 17 -6.81 0.95 11.00
CA ALA A 17 -6.87 -0.21 10.14
C ALA A 17 -7.79 -0.03 8.94
N LYS A 18 -7.35 -0.55 7.80
CA LYS A 18 -8.08 -0.60 6.54
C LYS A 18 -7.94 -1.98 5.91
N LEU A 19 -9.05 -2.71 5.86
CA LEU A 19 -9.15 -3.90 5.02
C LEU A 19 -9.58 -3.45 3.62
N LEU A 20 -8.88 -3.91 2.60
CA LEU A 20 -9.00 -3.46 1.22
C LEU A 20 -9.21 -4.67 0.33
N GLY A 21 -10.14 -4.59 -0.61
CA GLY A 21 -10.18 -5.52 -1.73
C GLY A 21 -9.07 -5.19 -2.73
N SER A 22 -8.89 -6.04 -3.74
CA SER A 22 -8.00 -5.75 -4.87
C SER A 22 -8.76 -5.81 -6.20
N GLY A 23 -8.17 -5.22 -7.25
CA GLY A 23 -8.68 -5.31 -8.62
C GLY A 23 -8.31 -6.64 -9.29
N ALA A 24 -9.12 -7.09 -10.24
CA ALA A 24 -8.78 -8.22 -11.12
C ALA A 24 -7.46 -7.92 -11.86
N GLY A 25 -6.55 -8.89 -11.94
CA GLY A 25 -5.21 -8.67 -12.48
C GLY A 25 -4.37 -7.66 -11.67
N GLY A 26 -4.72 -7.40 -10.41
CA GLY A 26 -4.03 -6.48 -9.51
C GLY A 26 -4.48 -5.03 -9.61
N PHE A 27 -4.96 -4.56 -10.77
CA PHE A 27 -5.30 -3.14 -11.00
C PHE A 27 -6.61 -2.89 -11.77
N GLY A 28 -7.36 -3.95 -12.08
CA GLY A 28 -8.60 -3.85 -12.85
C GLY A 28 -9.76 -3.20 -12.08
N ALA A 29 -10.72 -2.64 -12.83
CA ALA A 29 -11.96 -2.08 -12.28
C ALA A 29 -12.91 -3.15 -11.73
N LEU A 30 -12.78 -4.39 -12.20
CA LEU A 30 -13.51 -5.54 -11.66
C LEU A 30 -12.88 -6.00 -10.34
N PRO A 31 -13.67 -6.43 -9.35
CA PRO A 31 -13.14 -6.88 -8.08
C PRO A 31 -12.44 -8.24 -8.21
N ASN A 32 -11.29 -8.38 -7.55
CA ASN A 32 -10.68 -9.67 -7.26
C ASN A 32 -11.18 -10.17 -5.89
N LEU A 33 -11.93 -11.27 -5.91
CA LEU A 33 -12.51 -11.85 -4.70
C LEU A 33 -11.54 -12.74 -3.92
N ARG A 34 -10.33 -12.96 -4.44
CA ARG A 34 -9.32 -13.87 -3.88
C ARG A 34 -8.18 -13.16 -3.15
N ARG A 35 -8.04 -11.84 -3.32
CA ARG A 35 -6.95 -11.08 -2.70
C ARG A 35 -7.48 -9.85 -1.98
N TYR A 36 -7.04 -9.73 -0.74
CA TYR A 36 -7.33 -8.61 0.15
C TYR A 36 -6.02 -8.10 0.76
N GLY A 37 -5.99 -6.82 1.11
CA GLY A 37 -4.87 -6.20 1.83
C GLY A 37 -5.35 -5.60 3.13
N LEU A 38 -4.55 -5.75 4.19
CA LEU A 38 -4.77 -5.09 5.48
C LEU A 38 -3.65 -4.08 5.70
N MET A 39 -3.98 -2.79 5.75
CA MET A 39 -3.08 -1.75 6.27
C MET A 39 -3.46 -1.49 7.72
N ALA A 40 -2.53 -1.66 8.65
CA ALA A 40 -2.75 -1.47 10.08
C ALA A 40 -1.61 -0.68 10.71
N VAL A 41 -1.94 0.24 11.61
CA VAL A 41 -0.99 1.01 12.42
C VAL A 41 -1.23 0.67 13.88
N TRP A 42 -0.17 0.27 14.56
CA TRP A 42 -0.17 -0.15 15.94
C TRP A 42 0.52 0.89 16.83
N ALA A 43 0.28 0.83 18.13
CA ALA A 43 0.93 1.67 19.10
C ALA A 43 2.43 1.38 19.21
N ASP A 44 2.81 0.10 19.07
CA ASP A 44 4.16 -0.43 19.14
C ASP A 44 4.21 -1.80 18.44
N ALA A 45 5.42 -2.35 18.33
CA ALA A 45 5.67 -3.63 17.68
C ALA A 45 5.08 -4.82 18.47
N ASP A 46 5.03 -4.74 19.80
CA ASP A 46 4.55 -5.81 20.66
C ASP A 46 3.03 -6.00 20.51
N ALA A 47 2.27 -4.91 20.45
CA ALA A 47 0.84 -4.93 20.17
C ALA A 47 0.52 -5.56 18.81
N ALA A 48 1.32 -5.22 17.78
CA ALA A 48 1.20 -5.83 16.46
C ALA A 48 1.48 -7.34 16.51
N ALA A 49 2.59 -7.73 17.14
CA ALA A 49 2.98 -9.13 17.29
C ALA A 49 1.92 -9.95 18.04
N ALA A 50 1.37 -9.41 19.13
CA ALA A 50 0.29 -10.04 19.89
C ALA A 50 -0.96 -10.30 19.02
N PHE A 51 -1.37 -9.33 18.21
CA PHE A 51 -2.51 -9.50 17.30
C PHE A 51 -2.26 -10.61 16.28
N PHE A 52 -1.12 -10.57 15.59
CA PHE A 52 -0.80 -11.54 14.54
C PHE A 52 -0.52 -12.95 15.08
N ALA A 53 -0.06 -13.09 16.33
CA ALA A 53 0.18 -14.39 16.93
C ALA A 53 -1.11 -15.03 17.50
N GLN A 54 -1.97 -14.24 18.14
CA GLN A 54 -2.99 -14.79 19.05
C GLN A 54 -4.42 -14.39 18.71
N HIS A 55 -4.65 -13.33 17.94
CA HIS A 55 -6.00 -12.80 17.81
C HIS A 55 -6.90 -13.72 16.95
N PRO A 56 -8.09 -14.14 17.43
CA PRO A 56 -8.94 -15.10 16.72
C PRO A 56 -9.34 -14.65 15.30
N LEU A 57 -9.53 -13.35 15.10
CA LEU A 57 -9.79 -12.80 13.77
C LEU A 57 -8.66 -13.09 12.79
N TRP A 58 -7.41 -12.90 13.21
CA TRP A 58 -6.26 -13.14 12.33
C TRP A 58 -6.05 -14.63 12.08
N GLN A 59 -6.18 -15.47 13.11
CA GLN A 59 -6.18 -16.92 12.94
C GLN A 59 -7.23 -17.39 11.93
N ALA A 60 -8.42 -16.79 11.96
CA ALA A 60 -9.50 -17.10 11.03
C ALA A 60 -9.21 -16.64 9.58
N TYR A 61 -8.36 -15.63 9.38
CA TYR A 61 -7.84 -15.29 8.05
C TYR A 61 -6.77 -16.29 7.62
N GLN A 62 -5.81 -16.61 8.50
CA GLN A 62 -4.74 -17.57 8.24
C GLN A 62 -5.25 -18.96 7.85
N THR A 63 -6.34 -19.44 8.47
CA THR A 63 -6.92 -20.75 8.13
C THR A 63 -7.66 -20.77 6.80
N ARG A 64 -8.07 -19.62 6.26
CA ARG A 64 -8.81 -19.51 4.99
C ARG A 64 -7.94 -19.04 3.83
N ALA A 65 -6.82 -18.39 4.12
CA ALA A 65 -5.89 -17.92 3.13
C ALA A 65 -5.01 -19.09 2.65
N ALA A 66 -4.88 -19.24 1.34
CA ALA A 66 -3.92 -20.19 0.75
C ALA A 66 -2.48 -19.71 0.97
N GLU A 67 -2.27 -18.40 1.03
CA GLU A 67 -1.02 -17.75 1.35
C GLU A 67 -1.28 -16.38 1.99
N THR A 68 -0.31 -15.91 2.76
CA THR A 68 -0.31 -14.58 3.34
C THR A 68 1.10 -14.02 3.22
N TRP A 69 1.21 -12.76 2.82
CA TRP A 69 2.45 -11.99 2.92
C TRP A 69 2.25 -10.78 3.82
N THR A 70 3.19 -10.57 4.72
CA THR A 70 3.18 -9.46 5.68
C THR A 70 4.49 -8.68 5.57
N ALA A 71 4.40 -7.35 5.56
CA ALA A 71 5.56 -6.46 5.65
C ALA A 71 5.44 -5.54 6.86
N HIS A 72 6.52 -5.44 7.64
CA HIS A 72 6.64 -4.49 8.73
C HIS A 72 7.23 -3.20 8.17
N LEU A 73 6.53 -2.08 8.40
CA LEU A 73 6.81 -0.82 7.73
C LEU A 73 7.15 0.27 8.75
N GLY A 74 8.29 0.94 8.54
CA GLY A 74 8.65 2.16 9.25
C GLY A 74 8.28 3.38 8.40
N PRO A 75 7.31 4.23 8.80
CA PRO A 75 6.97 5.43 8.04
C PRO A 75 8.15 6.39 7.95
N ILE A 76 8.46 6.84 6.73
CA ILE A 76 9.51 7.84 6.46
C ILE A 76 8.87 9.21 6.26
N LYS A 77 7.80 9.26 5.46
CA LYS A 77 7.10 10.50 5.12
C LYS A 77 5.69 10.17 4.63
N ALA A 78 4.71 10.94 5.08
CA ALA A 78 3.34 10.88 4.58
C ALA A 78 2.77 12.27 4.35
N HIS A 79 2.06 12.45 3.24
CA HIS A 79 1.33 13.67 2.91
C HIS A 79 -0.13 13.35 2.66
N GLY A 80 -1.03 14.20 3.13
CA GLY A 80 -2.48 14.06 2.92
C GLY A 80 -3.17 13.22 4.00
N LEU A 81 -4.42 12.83 3.72
CA LEU A 81 -5.33 12.21 4.68
C LEU A 81 -5.96 10.93 4.13
N TRP A 82 -6.28 10.01 5.04
CA TRP A 82 -7.08 8.82 4.77
C TRP A 82 -8.32 8.88 5.65
N ASP A 83 -9.47 9.16 5.04
CA ASP A 83 -10.76 9.31 5.71
C ASP A 83 -10.69 10.36 6.84
N GLY A 84 -10.08 11.50 6.54
CA GLY A 84 -9.91 12.63 7.46
C GLY A 84 -8.77 12.49 8.46
N THR A 85 -7.98 11.40 8.40
CA THR A 85 -6.91 11.11 9.38
C THR A 85 -5.53 11.05 8.74
N ALA A 86 -4.50 11.46 9.48
CA ALA A 86 -3.09 11.21 9.14
C ALA A 86 -2.57 10.09 10.06
N PRO A 87 -2.61 8.82 9.63
CA PRO A 87 -2.42 7.68 10.52
C PRO A 87 -0.95 7.30 10.75
N PHE A 88 0.00 7.97 10.09
CA PHE A 88 1.41 7.60 10.12
C PHE A 88 2.23 8.64 10.88
N ASP A 89 2.76 8.23 12.03
CA ASP A 89 3.70 9.00 12.81
C ASP A 89 5.12 8.77 12.26
N TYR A 90 5.87 9.86 12.05
CA TYR A 90 7.28 9.82 11.68
C TYR A 90 7.99 11.06 12.23
N PRO A 91 9.25 10.95 12.68
CA PRO A 91 10.03 12.11 13.11
C PRO A 91 10.14 13.15 11.98
N ALA A 92 10.07 14.44 12.30
CA ALA A 92 10.25 15.52 11.30
C ALA A 92 11.61 15.41 10.57
N ASP A 93 12.62 14.92 11.30
CA ASP A 93 13.99 14.66 10.83
C ASP A 93 14.25 13.17 10.56
N ALA A 94 13.19 12.35 10.40
CA ALA A 94 13.30 10.91 10.14
C ALA A 94 14.25 10.69 8.97
N PRO A 95 15.38 10.02 9.19
CA PRO A 95 16.54 10.36 8.43
C PRO A 95 16.43 9.81 7.02
N THR A 96 16.89 10.64 6.10
CA THR A 96 17.50 10.27 4.83
C THR A 96 18.46 9.07 4.98
N ALA A 97 18.97 8.79 6.20
CA ALA A 97 19.76 7.62 6.55
C ALA A 97 19.03 6.27 6.36
N ALA A 98 17.72 6.16 6.61
CA ALA A 98 16.97 4.92 6.34
C ALA A 98 16.88 4.63 4.83
N LEU A 99 16.80 5.69 4.01
CA LEU A 99 16.91 5.61 2.55
C LEU A 99 18.36 5.40 2.09
N ALA A 100 19.35 5.92 2.83
CA ALA A 100 20.77 5.80 2.52
C ALA A 100 21.35 4.42 2.85
N ALA A 101 20.76 3.70 3.80
CA ALA A 101 21.16 2.34 4.18
C ALA A 101 20.87 1.28 3.09
N GLY A 102 20.22 1.66 1.97
CA GLY A 102 20.13 0.81 0.78
C GLY A 102 19.05 -0.28 0.80
N GLY A 103 18.11 -0.24 1.75
CA GLY A 103 17.04 -1.24 1.87
C GLY A 103 15.82 -1.02 0.95
N PRO A 104 14.91 -2.01 0.89
CA PRO A 104 13.66 -1.91 0.14
C PRO A 104 12.74 -0.80 0.70
N VAL A 105 12.02 -0.14 -0.21
CA VAL A 105 11.11 0.97 0.11
C VAL A 105 9.70 0.59 -0.32
N ALA A 106 8.72 0.82 0.55
CA ALA A 106 7.31 0.71 0.19
C ALA A 106 6.68 2.09 -0.03
N VAL A 107 5.74 2.15 -0.96
CA VAL A 107 4.94 3.34 -1.26
C VAL A 107 3.46 2.98 -1.24
N LEU A 108 2.71 3.77 -0.49
CA LEU A 108 1.26 3.76 -0.49
C LEU A 108 0.78 5.05 -1.16
N THR A 109 -0.02 4.91 -2.22
CA THR A 109 -0.74 6.00 -2.86
C THR A 109 -2.22 5.73 -2.74
N ARG A 110 -2.94 6.55 -1.97
CA ARG A 110 -4.39 6.44 -1.79
C ARG A 110 -5.07 7.69 -2.32
N ALA A 111 -6.18 7.50 -3.04
CA ALA A 111 -6.99 8.58 -3.57
C ALA A 111 -8.49 8.25 -3.47
N SER A 112 -9.26 9.22 -3.01
CA SER A 112 -10.72 9.25 -3.14
C SER A 112 -11.08 10.09 -4.36
N ILE A 113 -11.61 9.46 -5.39
CA ILE A 113 -11.95 10.11 -6.66
C ILE A 113 -13.33 10.75 -6.52
N ARG A 114 -13.50 11.97 -7.04
CA ARG A 114 -14.82 12.61 -7.15
C ARG A 114 -15.70 11.76 -8.07
N TRP A 115 -16.84 11.31 -7.57
CA TRP A 115 -17.65 10.28 -8.22
C TRP A 115 -18.13 10.65 -9.64
N TRP A 116 -18.24 11.93 -9.99
CA TRP A 116 -18.59 12.38 -11.34
C TRP A 116 -17.42 12.33 -12.35
N LYS A 117 -16.19 12.09 -11.87
CA LYS A 117 -14.96 12.03 -12.70
C LYS A 117 -14.40 10.62 -12.87
N THR A 118 -15.00 9.61 -12.23
CA THR A 118 -14.51 8.22 -12.26
C THR A 118 -14.40 7.62 -13.67
N PRO A 119 -15.36 7.75 -14.61
CA PRO A 119 -15.22 7.13 -15.93
C PRO A 119 -13.98 7.63 -16.69
N ARG A 120 -13.75 8.95 -16.66
CA ARG A 120 -12.60 9.58 -17.30
C ARG A 120 -11.30 9.20 -16.61
N PHE A 121 -11.29 9.18 -15.28
CA PHE A 121 -10.13 8.73 -14.49
C PHE A 121 -9.69 7.31 -14.87
N TRP A 122 -10.62 6.35 -14.91
CA TRP A 122 -10.30 4.95 -15.25
C TRP A 122 -9.73 4.80 -16.66
N ARG A 123 -10.18 5.61 -17.62
CA ARG A 123 -9.64 5.62 -18.98
C ARG A 123 -8.17 6.05 -19.05
N TYR A 124 -7.73 6.97 -18.18
CA TYR A 124 -6.38 7.52 -18.23
C TYR A 124 -5.40 6.89 -17.23
N VAL A 125 -5.87 6.48 -16.05
CA VAL A 125 -4.99 6.04 -14.95
C VAL A 125 -4.82 4.53 -14.90
N ALA A 126 -5.81 3.74 -15.32
CA ALA A 126 -5.68 2.28 -15.31
C ALA A 126 -4.49 1.75 -16.13
N PRO A 127 -4.19 2.28 -17.34
CA PRO A 127 -3.01 1.86 -18.09
C PRO A 127 -1.68 2.16 -17.38
N THR A 128 -1.58 3.31 -16.71
CA THR A 128 -0.38 3.70 -15.97
C THR A 128 -0.20 2.86 -14.71
N SER A 129 -1.28 2.60 -13.98
CA SER A 129 -1.24 1.74 -12.79
C SER A 129 -0.92 0.28 -13.13
N ALA A 130 -1.44 -0.25 -14.25
CA ALA A 130 -1.09 -1.60 -14.70
C ALA A 130 0.40 -1.73 -15.09
N ALA A 131 0.98 -0.67 -15.67
CA ALA A 131 2.40 -0.65 -16.03
C ALA A 131 3.35 -0.64 -14.82
N LEU A 132 2.86 -0.23 -13.63
CA LEU A 132 3.66 -0.20 -12.41
C LEU A 132 4.18 -1.59 -12.03
N ALA A 133 3.37 -2.64 -12.16
CA ALA A 133 3.78 -4.00 -11.77
C ALA A 133 4.97 -4.52 -12.58
N GLY A 134 5.19 -4.01 -13.80
CA GLY A 134 6.31 -4.38 -14.65
C GLY A 134 7.46 -3.36 -14.67
N ALA A 135 7.41 -2.31 -13.83
CA ALA A 135 8.43 -1.28 -13.85
C ALA A 135 9.77 -1.79 -13.27
N PRO A 136 10.92 -1.41 -13.86
CA PRO A 136 12.22 -1.81 -13.35
C PRO A 136 12.40 -1.45 -11.87
N GLY A 137 12.84 -2.43 -11.07
CA GLY A 137 13.08 -2.25 -9.64
C GLY A 137 11.84 -2.36 -8.74
N VAL A 138 10.65 -2.60 -9.30
CA VAL A 138 9.46 -3.00 -8.52
C VAL A 138 9.61 -4.46 -8.11
N ALA A 139 9.45 -4.72 -6.82
CA ALA A 139 9.41 -6.05 -6.22
C ALA A 139 7.96 -6.55 -6.09
N LEU A 140 7.03 -5.64 -5.78
CA LEU A 140 5.61 -5.92 -5.67
C LEU A 140 4.80 -4.67 -6.02
N ALA A 141 3.68 -4.81 -6.73
CA ALA A 141 2.70 -3.73 -6.85
C ALA A 141 1.29 -4.30 -6.88
N ILE A 142 0.41 -3.78 -6.02
CA ILE A 142 -0.96 -4.22 -5.86
C ILE A 142 -1.87 -3.00 -5.82
N GLY A 143 -2.85 -2.98 -6.72
CA GLY A 143 -4.00 -2.08 -6.65
C GLY A 143 -5.01 -2.63 -5.62
N LEU A 144 -5.25 -1.81 -4.62
CA LEU A 144 -6.15 -2.04 -3.50
C LEU A 144 -7.32 -1.03 -3.55
N GLY A 145 -8.44 -1.36 -2.93
CA GLY A 145 -9.57 -0.44 -2.87
C GLY A 145 -10.62 -0.83 -1.84
N GLU A 146 -11.19 0.18 -1.18
CA GLU A 146 -12.35 0.02 -0.29
C GLU A 146 -13.65 -0.10 -1.09
N LEU A 147 -13.77 0.76 -2.12
CA LEU A 147 -14.85 0.79 -3.09
C LEU A 147 -14.22 0.68 -4.49
N PRO A 148 -14.49 -0.38 -5.27
CA PRO A 148 -13.73 -0.75 -6.48
C PRO A 148 -13.58 0.34 -7.54
N VAL A 149 -14.33 1.43 -7.46
CA VAL A 149 -14.38 2.49 -8.47
C VAL A 149 -14.01 3.87 -7.91
N VAL A 150 -14.21 4.12 -6.61
CA VAL A 150 -14.20 5.47 -6.02
C VAL A 150 -13.02 5.68 -5.06
N ARG A 151 -12.58 4.64 -4.36
CA ARG A 151 -11.50 4.70 -3.37
C ARG A 151 -10.40 3.74 -3.77
N GLN A 152 -9.37 4.28 -4.41
CA GLN A 152 -8.21 3.52 -4.83
C GLN A 152 -7.07 3.69 -3.83
N ALA A 153 -6.35 2.61 -3.61
CA ALA A 153 -5.05 2.60 -2.99
C ALA A 153 -4.12 1.78 -3.89
N THR A 154 -2.86 2.15 -4.00
CA THR A 154 -1.82 1.35 -4.61
C THR A 154 -0.75 1.16 -3.58
N PHE A 155 -0.42 -0.09 -3.31
CA PHE A 155 0.71 -0.45 -2.49
C PHE A 155 1.79 -1.03 -3.40
N SER A 156 3.00 -0.49 -3.33
CA SER A 156 4.13 -0.97 -4.09
C SER A 156 5.37 -1.08 -3.22
N VAL A 157 6.21 -2.05 -3.54
CA VAL A 157 7.50 -2.29 -2.89
C VAL A 157 8.58 -2.25 -3.96
N TRP A 158 9.65 -1.55 -3.65
CA TRP A 158 10.76 -1.25 -4.54
C TRP A 158 12.03 -1.81 -3.95
N ARG A 159 12.92 -2.32 -4.81
CA ARG A 159 14.23 -2.84 -4.43
C ARG A 159 15.11 -1.78 -3.76
N SER A 160 14.92 -0.51 -4.11
CA SER A 160 15.64 0.61 -3.49
C SER A 160 14.89 1.93 -3.66
N ALA A 161 15.27 2.91 -2.84
CA ALA A 161 14.83 4.29 -2.97
C ALA A 161 15.13 4.89 -4.36
N ALA A 162 16.31 4.57 -4.92
CA ALA A 162 16.75 5.07 -6.21
C ALA A 162 15.86 4.54 -7.34
N ALA A 163 15.51 3.25 -7.33
CA ALA A 163 14.61 2.65 -8.32
C ALA A 163 13.21 3.32 -8.28
N MET A 164 12.68 3.53 -7.06
CA MET A 164 11.41 4.23 -6.88
C MET A 164 11.45 5.66 -7.41
N GLN A 165 12.51 6.42 -7.10
CA GLN A 165 12.69 7.80 -7.57
C GLN A 165 12.84 7.86 -9.09
N GLN A 166 13.57 6.92 -9.68
CA GLN A 166 13.74 6.83 -11.12
C GLN A 166 12.39 6.67 -11.82
N TYR A 167 11.53 5.78 -11.32
CA TYR A 167 10.17 5.64 -11.86
C TYR A 167 9.32 6.90 -11.63
N ALA A 168 9.28 7.43 -10.40
CA ALA A 168 8.41 8.55 -10.05
C ALA A 168 8.74 9.83 -10.82
N TYR A 169 10.01 10.12 -11.08
CA TYR A 169 10.43 11.39 -11.69
C TYR A 169 10.84 11.26 -13.16
N HIS A 170 11.33 10.11 -13.62
CA HIS A 170 11.87 9.99 -14.98
C HIS A 170 10.92 9.31 -15.98
N ASP A 171 9.90 8.57 -15.54
CA ASP A 171 8.90 8.02 -16.46
C ASP A 171 7.93 9.11 -16.97
N ALA A 172 7.95 9.35 -18.29
CA ALA A 172 7.14 10.38 -18.93
C ALA A 172 5.64 10.12 -18.81
N ARG A 173 5.21 8.85 -18.81
CA ARG A 173 3.79 8.46 -18.66
C ARG A 173 3.32 8.68 -17.22
N HIS A 174 4.18 8.41 -16.24
CA HIS A 174 3.90 8.70 -14.83
C HIS A 174 3.78 10.20 -14.56
N ARG A 175 4.73 11.01 -15.06
CA ARG A 175 4.66 12.48 -14.93
C ARG A 175 3.39 13.04 -15.57
N GLU A 176 3.01 12.55 -16.75
CA GLU A 176 1.81 13.01 -17.44
C GLU A 176 0.53 12.63 -16.67
N ALA A 177 0.46 11.42 -16.11
CA ALA A 177 -0.64 11.01 -15.26
C ALA A 177 -0.75 11.88 -13.99
N MET A 178 0.38 12.21 -13.35
CA MET A 178 0.42 13.13 -12.21
C MET A 178 -0.04 14.54 -12.58
N ARG A 179 0.42 15.05 -13.73
CA ARG A 179 0.03 16.37 -14.25
C ARG A 179 -1.47 16.45 -14.52
N LEU A 180 -2.01 15.48 -15.25
CA LEU A 180 -3.44 15.40 -15.58
C LEU A 180 -4.29 15.28 -14.30
N THR A 181 -3.86 14.46 -13.35
CA THR A 181 -4.52 14.31 -12.06
C THR A 181 -4.67 15.63 -11.30
N ARG A 182 -3.60 16.44 -11.28
CA ARG A 182 -3.60 17.76 -10.62
C ARG A 182 -4.46 18.77 -11.37
N GLN A 183 -4.32 18.82 -12.70
CA GLN A 183 -5.08 19.77 -13.54
C GLN A 183 -6.58 19.53 -13.46
N GLU A 184 -6.97 18.27 -13.47
CA GLU A 184 -8.37 17.90 -13.53
C GLU A 184 -9.01 17.84 -12.14
N ASN A 185 -8.29 18.11 -11.05
CA ASN A 185 -8.78 18.09 -9.68
C ASN A 185 -9.68 16.86 -9.42
N TRP A 186 -9.12 15.67 -9.70
CA TRP A 186 -9.86 14.39 -9.64
C TRP A 186 -10.12 13.91 -8.22
N TYR A 187 -9.26 14.29 -7.28
CA TYR A 187 -9.31 13.76 -5.94
C TYR A 187 -10.11 14.68 -5.00
N ALA A 188 -11.00 14.07 -4.22
CA ALA A 188 -11.64 14.70 -3.08
C ALA A 188 -10.74 14.63 -1.83
N GLU A 189 -9.89 13.60 -1.76
CA GLU A 189 -8.91 13.39 -0.70
C GLU A 189 -7.79 12.48 -1.23
N GLU A 190 -6.56 12.70 -0.81
CA GLU A 190 -5.40 11.91 -1.24
C GLU A 190 -4.44 11.68 -0.08
N MET A 191 -3.67 10.60 -0.16
CA MET A 191 -2.58 10.29 0.73
C MET A 191 -1.43 9.63 -0.04
N PHE A 192 -0.22 10.14 0.17
CA PHE A 192 1.02 9.54 -0.32
C PHE A 192 1.93 9.27 0.86
N ALA A 193 2.22 8.01 1.13
CA ALA A 193 3.10 7.60 2.20
C ALA A 193 4.26 6.74 1.68
N ARG A 194 5.44 6.97 2.24
CA ARG A 194 6.66 6.21 1.96
C ARG A 194 7.14 5.55 3.25
N PHE A 195 7.59 4.32 3.12
CA PHE A 195 8.03 3.51 4.25
C PHE A 195 9.35 2.83 3.93
N GLN A 196 10.18 2.66 4.95
CA GLN A 196 11.21 1.64 4.93
C GLN A 196 10.53 0.30 5.20
N VAL A 197 10.87 -0.73 4.44
CA VAL A 197 10.48 -2.09 4.81
C VAL A 197 11.50 -2.62 5.81
N LEU A 198 11.03 -2.93 7.02
CA LEU A 198 11.86 -3.38 8.14
C LEU A 198 12.05 -4.90 8.12
N ALA A 199 10.98 -5.62 7.75
CA ALA A 199 10.96 -7.06 7.62
C ALA A 199 9.78 -7.48 6.72
N SER A 200 9.84 -8.69 6.17
CA SER A 200 8.67 -9.32 5.57
C SER A 200 8.67 -10.83 5.75
N ALA A 201 7.50 -11.45 5.67
CA ALA A 201 7.34 -12.89 5.73
C ALA A 201 6.17 -13.36 4.87
N GLY A 202 6.29 -14.58 4.34
CA GLY A 202 5.25 -15.25 3.56
C GLY A 202 5.32 -14.97 2.06
N THR A 203 4.22 -15.17 1.35
CA THR A 203 4.22 -15.15 -0.13
C THR A 203 3.02 -14.44 -0.73
N VAL A 204 3.21 -13.93 -1.95
CA VAL A 204 2.16 -13.46 -2.86
C VAL A 204 2.34 -14.18 -4.19
N ASP A 205 1.28 -14.82 -4.68
CA ASP A 205 1.32 -15.65 -5.89
C ASP A 205 2.42 -16.73 -5.82
N GLY A 206 2.64 -17.30 -4.63
CA GLY A 206 3.62 -18.35 -4.38
C GLY A 206 5.08 -17.89 -4.28
N ASN A 207 5.34 -16.58 -4.30
CA ASN A 207 6.69 -16.02 -4.23
C ASN A 207 6.84 -15.07 -3.05
N ASP A 208 7.99 -15.08 -2.37
CA ASP A 208 8.36 -14.01 -1.43
C ASP A 208 8.85 -12.79 -2.24
N PRO A 209 8.10 -11.67 -2.25
CA PRO A 209 8.48 -10.50 -3.04
C PRO A 209 9.81 -9.86 -2.63
N LEU A 210 10.27 -10.10 -1.39
CA LEU A 210 11.50 -9.51 -0.85
C LEU A 210 12.62 -10.51 -0.61
N ALA A 211 12.51 -11.72 -1.19
CA ALA A 211 13.56 -12.72 -1.13
C ALA A 211 14.92 -12.14 -1.57
N GLY A 212 15.91 -12.24 -0.68
CA GLY A 212 17.28 -11.77 -0.94
C GLY A 212 17.46 -10.25 -0.98
N LEU A 213 16.48 -9.45 -0.52
CA LEU A 213 16.58 -7.98 -0.47
C LEU A 213 16.91 -7.41 0.92
N PHE A 214 16.82 -8.23 1.97
CA PHE A 214 17.41 -7.91 3.27
C PHE A 214 18.86 -8.41 3.28
N ALA A 215 19.79 -7.59 3.76
CA ALA A 215 21.16 -8.04 3.97
C ALA A 215 21.15 -9.24 4.92
N ALA A 216 21.96 -10.27 4.62
CA ALA A 216 22.24 -11.29 5.61
C ALA A 216 22.93 -10.62 6.80
N GLU A 217 22.34 -10.74 7.99
CA GLU A 217 22.99 -10.37 9.25
C GLU A 217 24.29 -11.16 9.47
#